data_AF-A0AB36PF45-F1
#
_entry.id   AF-A0AB36PF45-F1
#
_cell.length_a   1.000
_cell.length_b   1.000
_cell.length_c   1.000
_cell.angle_alpha   90.00
_cell.angle_beta   90.00
_cell.angle_gamma   90.00
#
_symmetry.space_group_name_H-M   'P 1'
#
loop_
_entity.id
_entity.type
_entity.pdbx_description
1 polymer ?
#
loop_
_entity_poly.entity_id
_entity_poly.type
_entity_poly.pdbx_seq_one_letter_code
_entity_poly.pdbx_strand_id
1 'polypeptide(L)'
;MEQYSRFELRLRKHLSLAEESLWQKCAQKLIAAIPHIPEWRQPLIALLLPEKPEIAHEIAQHLLGQKKLPSLEWLKIVATDEHILASLEKYHEPYAIFDDYYCGAIWSATVLQEQGVAALPRFAPYAASDYCADVLRHINHPFALTLLIRVAGHTKRCHDRMTKACAAFPHAALAALAELLVQKEENSWRIMLMTMFISQPALAEQVIPWLSTPAVAVLKSCQHQLTQPSNHASADLLPAIVVSPPWISKKKKSPIPVLDLAPLGIEPICYLTEEISNQLLAKYIWYSKHITVSHEESTTNLLARMGFQRRIAGTYIKAPEAVVEAWLNEDYSTLLSEFKVFHSPTGHYWQLGILTTLPLEAGESSKSMECPYSISTYRYRIRHVTFWTQRFTWFS
;
A
#
# COMPACT_ATOMS: atom_id res chain seq x y z
N MET A 1 11.84 -3.62 15.50
CA MET A 1 12.34 -4.25 16.74
C MET A 1 11.14 -4.87 17.42
N GLU A 2 11.09 -6.20 17.58
CA GLU A 2 10.00 -6.85 18.34
C GLU A 2 10.29 -6.67 19.85
N GLN A 3 9.49 -5.84 20.55
CA GLN A 3 9.62 -5.60 22.00
C GLN A 3 9.42 -6.87 22.83
N TYR A 4 8.58 -7.78 22.32
CA TYR A 4 8.24 -9.06 22.94
C TYR A 4 8.44 -10.18 21.92
N SER A 5 8.97 -11.30 22.37
CA SER A 5 9.16 -12.47 21.51
C SER A 5 7.82 -13.10 21.12
N ARG A 6 7.78 -13.72 19.95
CA ARG A 6 6.62 -14.52 19.51
C ARG A 6 6.28 -15.66 20.46
N PHE A 7 7.28 -16.17 21.19
CA PHE A 7 7.07 -17.20 22.20
C PHE A 7 6.26 -16.67 23.38
N GLU A 8 6.62 -15.49 23.89
CA GLU A 8 5.88 -14.83 24.97
C GLU A 8 4.44 -14.53 24.55
N LEU A 9 4.23 -13.99 23.35
CA LEU A 9 2.89 -13.70 22.84
C LEU A 9 2.05 -14.97 22.60
N ARG A 10 2.70 -16.11 22.29
CA ARG A 10 2.00 -17.40 22.13
C ARG A 10 1.39 -17.89 23.44
N LEU A 11 1.92 -17.47 24.59
CA LEU A 11 1.34 -17.81 25.90
C LEU A 11 -0.11 -17.32 26.00
N ARG A 12 -0.45 -16.17 25.42
CA ARG A 12 -1.84 -15.67 25.37
C ARG A 12 -2.79 -16.68 24.73
N LYS A 13 -2.39 -17.32 23.63
CA LYS A 13 -3.18 -18.38 22.98
C LYS A 13 -3.33 -19.62 23.86
N HIS A 14 -2.30 -19.97 24.62
CA HIS A 14 -2.39 -21.11 25.54
C HIS A 14 -3.32 -20.80 26.73
N LEU A 15 -3.26 -19.58 27.25
CA LEU A 15 -4.16 -19.11 28.32
C LEU A 15 -5.61 -19.09 27.84
N SER A 16 -5.89 -18.61 26.62
CA SER A 16 -7.26 -18.58 26.07
C SER A 16 -7.88 -19.97 25.85
N LEU A 17 -7.07 -21.03 25.80
CA LEU A 17 -7.51 -22.42 25.64
C LEU A 17 -7.52 -23.20 26.96
N ALA A 18 -7.01 -22.60 28.04
CA ALA A 18 -6.95 -23.25 29.34
C ALA A 18 -8.34 -23.30 29.99
N GLU A 19 -8.57 -24.35 30.80
CA GLU A 19 -9.75 -24.41 31.67
C GLU A 19 -9.73 -23.24 32.66
N GLU A 20 -10.90 -22.70 33.02
CA GLU A 20 -11.04 -21.53 33.87
C GLU A 20 -10.25 -21.64 35.19
N SER A 21 -10.30 -22.82 35.83
CA SER A 21 -9.58 -23.08 37.09
C SER A 21 -8.05 -23.00 36.95
N LEU A 22 -7.51 -23.40 35.79
CA LEU A 22 -6.09 -23.31 35.47
C LEU A 22 -5.72 -21.88 35.05
N TRP A 23 -6.57 -21.25 34.24
CA TRP A 23 -6.40 -19.85 33.81
C TRP A 23 -6.32 -18.92 35.03
N GLN A 24 -7.23 -19.04 35.99
CA GLN A 24 -7.22 -18.23 37.21
C GLN A 24 -5.91 -18.36 38.01
N LYS A 25 -5.41 -19.59 38.16
CA LYS A 25 -4.11 -19.86 38.83
C LYS A 25 -2.95 -19.22 38.07
N CYS A 26 -2.94 -19.32 36.74
CA CYS A 26 -1.91 -18.71 35.90
C CYS A 26 -1.97 -17.18 35.95
N ALA A 27 -3.16 -16.60 35.82
CA ALA A 27 -3.38 -15.16 35.90
C ALA A 27 -2.92 -14.61 37.26
N GLN A 28 -3.28 -15.27 38.37
CA GLN A 28 -2.87 -14.83 39.70
C GLN A 28 -1.35 -14.89 39.90
N LYS A 29 -0.67 -15.92 39.36
CA LYS A 29 0.80 -16.00 39.37
C LYS A 29 1.44 -14.86 38.57
N LEU A 30 0.91 -14.55 37.39
CA LEU A 30 1.41 -13.46 36.56
C LEU A 30 1.22 -12.09 37.24
N ILE A 31 0.05 -11.86 37.82
CA ILE A 31 -0.27 -10.61 38.54
C ILE A 31 0.62 -10.45 39.77
N ALA A 32 0.77 -11.50 40.58
CA ALA A 32 1.64 -11.48 41.77
C ALA A 32 3.11 -11.22 41.42
N ALA A 33 3.55 -11.54 40.21
CA ALA A 33 4.92 -11.30 39.75
C ALA A 33 5.17 -9.85 39.29
N ILE A 34 4.13 -9.05 39.01
CA ILE A 34 4.27 -7.69 38.45
C ILE A 34 5.25 -6.81 39.25
N PRO A 35 5.18 -6.73 40.60
CA PRO A 35 6.08 -5.88 41.38
C PRO A 35 7.56 -6.29 41.29
N HIS A 36 7.83 -7.54 40.89
CA HIS A 36 9.18 -8.08 40.74
C HIS A 36 9.69 -8.02 39.29
N ILE A 37 8.84 -7.62 38.33
CA ILE A 37 9.19 -7.49 36.91
C ILE A 37 9.67 -6.05 36.65
N PRO A 38 10.75 -5.87 35.86
CA PRO A 38 11.19 -4.53 35.45
C PRO A 38 10.07 -3.72 34.79
N GLU A 39 9.97 -2.42 35.09
CA GLU A 39 8.90 -1.52 34.63
C GLU A 39 8.63 -1.60 33.11
N TRP A 40 9.69 -1.64 32.30
CA TRP A 40 9.60 -1.72 30.84
C TRP A 40 8.99 -3.04 30.32
N ARG A 41 8.95 -4.08 31.15
CA ARG A 41 8.40 -5.41 30.87
C ARG A 41 6.99 -5.63 31.40
N GLN A 42 6.55 -4.84 32.37
CA GLN A 42 5.23 -5.00 32.99
C GLN A 42 4.05 -4.98 31.98
N PRO A 43 4.05 -4.15 30.91
CA PRO A 43 2.96 -4.14 29.94
C PRO A 43 2.73 -5.49 29.23
N LEU A 44 3.73 -6.38 29.19
CA LEU A 44 3.55 -7.74 28.67
C LEU A 44 2.51 -8.52 29.47
N ILE A 45 2.47 -8.36 30.79
CA ILE A 45 1.52 -9.08 31.64
C ILE A 45 0.08 -8.68 31.32
N ALA A 46 -0.16 -7.38 31.14
CA ALA A 46 -1.45 -6.88 30.69
C ALA A 46 -1.84 -7.43 29.29
N LEU A 47 -0.88 -7.49 28.35
CA LEU A 47 -1.11 -8.06 27.02
C LEU A 47 -1.48 -9.55 27.04
N LEU A 48 -1.01 -10.30 28.03
CA LEU A 48 -1.29 -11.74 28.18
C LEU A 48 -2.68 -12.02 28.77
N LEU A 49 -3.27 -11.03 29.45
CA LEU A 49 -4.52 -11.15 30.21
C LEU A 49 -5.53 -10.08 29.74
N PRO A 50 -6.00 -10.11 28.47
CA PRO A 50 -6.98 -9.14 27.97
C PRO A 50 -8.29 -9.15 28.77
N GLU A 51 -8.62 -10.24 29.46
CA GLU A 51 -9.81 -10.39 30.30
C GLU A 51 -9.71 -9.61 31.63
N LYS A 52 -8.54 -9.05 31.96
CA LYS A 52 -8.30 -8.25 33.16
C LYS A 52 -7.71 -6.87 32.81
N PRO A 53 -8.48 -5.98 32.18
CA PRO A 53 -8.01 -4.66 31.77
C PRO A 53 -7.57 -3.78 32.94
N GLU A 54 -8.04 -4.07 34.17
CA GLU A 54 -7.66 -3.35 35.39
C GLU A 54 -6.14 -3.42 35.63
N ILE A 55 -5.50 -4.53 35.26
CA ILE A 55 -4.05 -4.68 35.36
C ILE A 55 -3.32 -3.70 34.42
N ALA A 56 -3.86 -3.49 33.21
CA ALA A 56 -3.34 -2.49 32.30
C ALA A 56 -3.48 -1.07 32.88
N HIS A 57 -4.59 -0.82 33.59
CA HIS A 57 -4.86 0.46 34.23
C HIS A 57 -3.92 0.74 35.40
N GLU A 58 -3.71 -0.23 36.28
CA GLU A 58 -2.80 -0.13 37.44
C GLU A 58 -1.36 0.11 36.97
N ILE A 59 -0.89 -0.64 35.97
CA ILE A 59 0.44 -0.45 35.39
C ILE A 59 0.56 0.95 34.77
N ALA A 60 -0.46 1.40 34.02
CA ALA A 60 -0.45 2.74 33.44
C ALA A 60 -0.42 3.82 34.52
N GLN A 61 -1.29 3.75 35.53
CA GLN A 61 -1.35 4.74 36.62
C GLN A 61 -0.03 4.82 37.40
N HIS A 62 0.62 3.68 37.64
CA HIS A 62 1.90 3.66 38.33
C HIS A 62 3.03 4.28 37.51
N LEU A 63 3.11 3.96 36.21
CA LEU A 63 4.25 4.32 35.36
C LEU A 63 4.10 5.65 34.61
N LEU A 64 2.86 6.14 34.42
CA LEU A 64 2.61 7.43 33.77
C LEU A 64 3.20 8.57 34.62
N GLY A 65 4.10 9.35 34.01
CA GLY A 65 4.70 10.53 34.62
C GLY A 65 6.05 10.31 35.32
N GLN A 66 6.45 9.07 35.60
CA GLN A 66 7.73 8.79 36.28
C GLN A 66 8.93 8.77 35.31
N LYS A 67 8.80 8.08 34.18
CA LYS A 67 9.77 8.01 33.08
C LYS A 67 9.03 7.78 31.76
N LYS A 68 9.46 8.40 30.66
CA LYS A 68 8.92 8.10 29.32
C LYS A 68 9.37 6.69 28.91
N LEU A 69 8.54 5.70 29.21
CA LEU A 69 8.74 4.31 28.81
C LEU A 69 7.98 4.04 27.51
N PRO A 70 8.66 3.78 26.39
CA PRO A 70 8.02 3.44 25.13
C PRO A 70 7.08 2.23 25.21
N SER A 71 7.38 1.29 26.10
CA SER A 71 6.59 0.07 26.28
C SER A 71 5.16 0.33 26.77
N LEU A 72 4.86 1.51 27.33
CA LEU A 72 3.51 1.89 27.73
C LEU A 72 2.55 1.99 26.54
N GLU A 73 3.05 2.23 25.33
CA GLU A 73 2.22 2.24 24.11
C GLU A 73 1.44 0.93 23.96
N TRP A 74 2.01 -0.20 24.40
CA TRP A 74 1.39 -1.53 24.32
C TRP A 74 0.10 -1.66 25.16
N LEU A 75 -0.05 -0.84 26.20
CA LEU A 75 -1.25 -0.83 27.02
C LEU A 75 -2.48 -0.35 26.23
N LYS A 76 -2.31 0.36 25.10
CA LYS A 76 -3.41 0.76 24.21
C LYS A 76 -4.21 -0.41 23.65
N ILE A 77 -3.63 -1.61 23.60
CA ILE A 77 -4.32 -2.81 23.10
C ILE A 77 -5.36 -3.30 24.11
N VAL A 78 -5.08 -3.21 25.41
CA VAL A 78 -5.89 -3.86 26.46
C VAL A 78 -6.63 -2.85 27.33
N ALA A 79 -6.07 -1.67 27.58
CA ALA A 79 -6.70 -0.66 28.42
C ALA A 79 -8.07 -0.23 27.86
N THR A 80 -9.07 -0.20 28.74
CA THR A 80 -10.45 0.23 28.42
C THR A 80 -10.84 1.59 29.01
N ASP A 81 -10.09 2.12 29.98
CA ASP A 81 -10.39 3.39 30.66
C ASP A 81 -10.04 4.59 29.75
N GLU A 82 -11.00 5.48 29.52
CA GLU A 82 -10.86 6.63 28.62
C GLU A 82 -9.79 7.62 29.08
N HIS A 83 -9.65 7.86 30.39
CA HIS A 83 -8.66 8.80 30.93
C HIS A 83 -7.24 8.26 30.78
N ILE A 84 -7.08 6.94 30.96
CA ILE A 84 -5.81 6.26 30.75
C ILE A 84 -5.47 6.24 29.27
N LEU A 85 -6.42 5.93 28.39
CA LEU A 85 -6.22 5.95 26.95
C LEU A 85 -5.83 7.35 26.45
N ALA A 86 -6.49 8.41 26.90
CA ALA A 86 -6.13 9.79 26.57
C ALA A 86 -4.69 10.14 27.02
N SER A 87 -4.24 9.57 28.14
CA SER A 87 -2.85 9.73 28.60
C SER A 87 -1.87 8.92 27.72
N LEU A 88 -2.26 7.72 27.29
CA LEU A 88 -1.48 6.85 26.42
C LEU A 88 -1.41 7.33 24.97
N GLU A 89 -2.38 8.11 24.48
CA GLU A 89 -2.37 8.69 23.12
C GLU A 89 -1.09 9.45 22.80
N LYS A 90 -0.48 10.08 23.82
CA LYS A 90 0.80 10.81 23.72
C LYS A 90 1.99 9.91 23.34
N TYR A 91 1.85 8.59 23.48
CA TYR A 91 2.87 7.61 23.11
C TYR A 91 2.55 7.06 21.72
N HIS A 92 3.23 7.51 20.69
CA HIS A 92 3.06 7.00 19.31
C HIS A 92 4.38 6.66 18.62
N GLU A 93 5.51 6.91 19.29
CA GLU A 93 6.86 6.59 18.86
C GLU A 93 7.60 5.90 20.02
N PRO A 94 8.44 4.89 19.75
CA PRO A 94 8.95 4.47 18.43
C PRO A 94 8.22 3.27 17.80
N TYR A 95 7.22 2.67 18.46
CA TYR A 95 6.64 1.42 17.96
C TYR A 95 5.53 1.65 16.95
N ALA A 96 4.77 2.74 17.10
CA ALA A 96 3.60 3.03 16.29
C ALA A 96 2.72 1.78 16.14
N ILE A 97 2.24 1.23 17.26
CA ILE A 97 1.79 -0.17 17.35
C ILE A 97 0.73 -0.55 16.31
N PHE A 98 -0.15 0.39 15.95
CA PHE A 98 -1.20 0.16 14.94
C PHE A 98 -0.76 0.43 13.50
N ASP A 99 0.41 1.04 13.29
CA ASP A 99 1.00 1.32 11.98
C ASP A 99 2.32 0.56 11.71
N ASP A 100 2.74 -0.34 12.60
CA ASP A 100 3.92 -1.16 12.37
C ASP A 100 3.76 -2.02 11.10
N TYR A 101 4.82 -2.04 10.28
CA TYR A 101 4.86 -2.71 8.98
C TYR A 101 4.50 -4.21 9.05
N TYR A 102 4.95 -4.90 10.10
CA TYR A 102 4.85 -6.35 10.20
C TYR A 102 3.63 -6.80 10.97
N CYS A 103 3.30 -6.09 12.06
CA CYS A 103 2.32 -6.52 13.05
C CYS A 103 1.20 -5.51 13.28
N GLY A 104 1.25 -4.30 12.70
CA GLY A 104 0.26 -3.25 12.96
C GLY A 104 -1.17 -3.66 12.61
N ALA A 105 -1.34 -4.34 11.47
CA ALA A 105 -2.64 -4.90 11.08
C ALA A 105 -3.14 -5.97 12.06
N ILE A 106 -2.24 -6.79 12.61
CA ILE A 106 -2.58 -7.83 13.59
C ILE A 106 -3.08 -7.18 14.87
N TRP A 107 -2.36 -6.18 15.40
CA TRP A 107 -2.77 -5.50 16.64
C TRP A 107 -4.05 -4.69 16.47
N SER A 108 -4.23 -4.06 15.31
CA SER A 108 -5.46 -3.36 14.96
C SER A 108 -6.65 -4.33 14.89
N ALA A 109 -6.47 -5.51 14.28
CA ALA A 109 -7.49 -6.55 14.25
C ALA A 109 -7.79 -7.12 15.65
N THR A 110 -6.77 -7.37 16.46
CA THR A 110 -6.93 -7.87 17.84
C THR A 110 -7.77 -6.91 18.69
N VAL A 111 -7.44 -5.61 18.69
CA VAL A 111 -8.18 -4.64 19.51
C VAL A 111 -9.62 -4.45 19.01
N LEU A 112 -9.85 -4.52 17.69
CA LEU A 112 -11.19 -4.49 17.11
C LEU A 112 -11.99 -5.75 17.44
N GLN A 113 -11.35 -6.92 17.48
CA GLN A 113 -12.00 -8.17 17.84
C GLN A 113 -12.42 -8.19 19.31
N GLU A 114 -11.59 -7.64 20.19
CA GLU A 114 -11.82 -7.67 21.64
C GLU A 114 -12.73 -6.56 22.14
N GLN A 115 -12.63 -5.37 21.56
CA GLN A 115 -13.31 -4.17 22.07
C GLN A 115 -14.30 -3.56 21.07
N GLY A 116 -14.39 -4.13 19.86
CA GLY A 116 -15.32 -3.68 18.83
C GLY A 116 -15.10 -2.22 18.45
N VAL A 117 -16.21 -1.48 18.33
CA VAL A 117 -16.23 -0.08 17.89
C VAL A 117 -15.52 0.86 18.87
N ALA A 118 -15.44 0.50 20.16
CA ALA A 118 -14.76 1.31 21.19
C ALA A 118 -13.25 1.44 20.95
N ALA A 119 -12.67 0.59 20.10
CA ALA A 119 -11.26 0.66 19.73
C ALA A 119 -10.96 1.79 18.72
N LEU A 120 -11.94 2.23 17.91
CA LEU A 120 -11.69 3.13 16.78
C LEU A 120 -11.02 4.46 17.15
N PRO A 121 -11.33 5.14 18.27
CA PRO A 121 -10.63 6.37 18.66
C PRO A 121 -9.10 6.20 18.75
N ARG A 122 -8.62 5.01 19.09
CA ARG A 122 -7.18 4.71 19.23
C ARG A 122 -6.42 4.78 17.91
N PHE A 123 -7.13 4.66 16.79
CA PHE A 123 -6.54 4.75 15.44
C PHE A 123 -6.45 6.19 14.95
N ALA A 124 -7.09 7.16 15.61
CA ALA A 124 -7.09 8.55 15.16
C ALA A 124 -5.68 9.14 14.91
N PRO A 125 -4.67 8.90 15.78
CA PRO A 125 -3.31 9.39 15.53
C PRO A 125 -2.64 8.77 14.29
N TYR A 126 -3.08 7.57 13.90
CA TYR A 126 -2.51 6.78 12.79
C TYR A 126 -3.39 6.85 11.52
N ALA A 127 -4.45 7.65 11.50
CA ALA A 127 -5.38 7.68 10.36
C ALA A 127 -4.71 8.16 9.05
N ALA A 128 -3.65 8.96 9.13
CA ALA A 128 -2.91 9.45 7.97
C ALA A 128 -1.83 8.47 7.45
N SER A 129 -1.49 7.44 8.23
CA SER A 129 -0.42 6.52 7.91
C SER A 129 -0.86 5.42 6.95
N ASP A 130 0.07 4.62 6.44
CA ASP A 130 -0.24 3.70 5.34
C ASP A 130 -0.93 2.41 5.79
N TYR A 131 -0.55 1.84 6.94
CA TYR A 131 -1.03 0.53 7.40
C TYR A 131 -2.31 0.66 8.20
N CYS A 132 -2.34 1.56 9.18
CA CYS A 132 -3.54 1.77 10.00
C CYS A 132 -4.72 2.30 9.15
N ALA A 133 -4.46 3.23 8.23
CA ALA A 133 -5.50 3.73 7.33
C ALA A 133 -6.06 2.66 6.38
N ASP A 134 -5.26 1.67 5.97
CA ASP A 134 -5.77 0.56 5.16
C ASP A 134 -6.69 -0.34 6.00
N VAL A 135 -6.43 -0.54 7.29
CA VAL A 135 -7.38 -1.22 8.19
C VAL A 135 -8.68 -0.42 8.28
N LEU A 136 -8.61 0.90 8.54
CA LEU A 136 -9.80 1.78 8.63
C LEU A 136 -10.66 1.72 7.37
N ARG A 137 -10.05 1.60 6.18
CA ARG A 137 -10.74 1.51 4.89
C ARG A 137 -11.69 0.31 4.79
N HIS A 138 -11.46 -0.75 5.57
CA HIS A 138 -12.28 -1.97 5.54
C HIS A 138 -13.38 -2.00 6.63
N ILE A 139 -13.50 -0.95 7.44
CA ILE A 139 -14.46 -0.88 8.54
C ILE A 139 -15.71 -0.12 8.08
N ASN A 140 -16.85 -0.80 8.05
CA ASN A 140 -18.16 -0.19 7.78
C ASN A 140 -18.72 0.53 9.02
N HIS A 141 -18.06 1.61 9.44
CA HIS A 141 -18.50 2.41 10.58
C HIS A 141 -18.32 3.91 10.32
N PRO A 142 -19.32 4.77 10.61
CA PRO A 142 -19.24 6.21 10.34
C PRO A 142 -17.99 6.85 10.96
N PHE A 143 -17.64 6.48 12.19
CA PHE A 143 -16.46 7.02 12.86
C PHE A 143 -15.14 6.66 12.14
N ALA A 144 -15.02 5.47 11.55
CA ALA A 144 -13.82 5.08 10.80
C ALA A 144 -13.66 5.94 9.53
N LEU A 145 -14.77 6.21 8.85
CA LEU A 145 -14.78 7.10 7.68
C LEU A 145 -14.54 8.55 8.08
N THR A 146 -15.06 9.01 9.22
CA THR A 146 -14.75 10.32 9.79
C THR A 146 -13.25 10.53 9.95
N LEU A 147 -12.52 9.53 10.45
CA LEU A 147 -11.06 9.60 10.56
C LEU A 147 -10.39 9.74 9.19
N LEU A 148 -10.81 8.95 8.20
CA LEU A 148 -10.25 9.00 6.84
C LEU A 148 -10.58 10.32 6.11
N ILE A 149 -11.79 10.86 6.29
CA ILE A 149 -12.23 12.13 5.68
C ILE A 149 -11.40 13.29 6.24
N ARG A 150 -11.13 13.32 7.55
CA ARG A 150 -10.32 14.37 8.19
C ARG A 150 -8.89 14.43 7.64
N VAL A 151 -8.29 13.29 7.31
CA VAL A 151 -6.91 13.22 6.80
C VAL A 151 -6.82 13.20 5.26
N ALA A 152 -7.96 13.23 4.56
CA ALA A 152 -8.00 13.09 3.11
C ALA A 152 -7.16 14.15 2.37
N GLY A 153 -7.00 15.34 2.95
CA GLY A 153 -6.20 16.43 2.39
C GLY A 153 -4.68 16.30 2.56
N HIS A 154 -4.18 15.36 3.37
CA HIS A 154 -2.75 15.29 3.69
C HIS A 154 -1.91 14.79 2.50
N THR A 155 -2.37 13.74 1.81
CA THR A 155 -1.66 13.16 0.66
C THR A 155 -2.63 12.61 -0.37
N LYS A 156 -2.16 12.43 -1.60
CA LYS A 156 -2.93 11.74 -2.66
C LYS A 156 -3.34 10.32 -2.25
N ARG A 157 -2.53 9.62 -1.46
CA ARG A 157 -2.85 8.28 -0.95
C ARG A 157 -4.00 8.34 0.07
N CYS A 158 -3.99 9.33 0.96
CA CYS A 158 -5.11 9.54 1.91
C CYS A 158 -6.42 9.80 1.17
N HIS A 159 -6.39 10.65 0.14
CA HIS A 159 -7.56 10.91 -0.69
C HIS A 159 -8.06 9.64 -1.40
N ASP A 160 -7.16 8.87 -2.03
CA ASP A 160 -7.52 7.61 -2.71
C ASP A 160 -8.13 6.58 -1.75
N ARG A 161 -7.58 6.45 -0.53
CA ARG A 161 -8.13 5.57 0.51
C ARG A 161 -9.53 6.00 0.93
N MET A 162 -9.72 7.29 1.19
CA MET A 162 -11.01 7.86 1.55
C MET A 162 -12.05 7.60 0.44
N THR A 163 -11.71 7.88 -0.82
CA THR A 163 -12.61 7.64 -1.96
C THR A 163 -13.00 6.17 -2.08
N LYS A 164 -12.04 5.25 -1.92
CA LYS A 164 -12.31 3.80 -1.92
C LYS A 164 -13.20 3.37 -0.75
N ALA A 165 -12.98 3.91 0.44
CA ALA A 165 -13.78 3.60 1.62
C ALA A 165 -15.23 4.11 1.47
N CYS A 166 -15.41 5.34 0.98
CA CYS A 166 -16.72 5.93 0.71
C CYS A 166 -17.48 5.18 -0.40
N ALA A 167 -16.78 4.70 -1.43
CA ALA A 167 -17.38 3.88 -2.47
C ALA A 167 -17.81 2.49 -1.98
N ALA A 168 -17.05 1.89 -1.05
CA ALA A 168 -17.40 0.60 -0.45
C ALA A 168 -18.56 0.70 0.55
N PHE A 169 -18.61 1.80 1.32
CA PHE A 169 -19.57 2.00 2.42
C PHE A 169 -20.29 3.35 2.32
N PRO A 170 -21.20 3.53 1.34
CA PRO A 170 -21.80 4.82 1.07
C PRO A 170 -22.76 5.29 2.19
N HIS A 171 -23.46 4.38 2.88
CA HIS A 171 -24.31 4.72 4.03
C HIS A 171 -23.51 5.33 5.18
N ALA A 172 -22.42 4.67 5.56
CA ALA A 172 -21.56 5.13 6.66
C ALA A 172 -20.82 6.42 6.28
N ALA A 173 -20.43 6.59 5.00
CA ALA A 173 -19.79 7.81 4.51
C ALA A 173 -20.73 9.01 4.55
N LEU A 174 -21.99 8.82 4.14
CA LEU A 174 -23.01 9.86 4.21
C LEU A 174 -23.26 10.27 5.67
N ALA A 175 -23.34 9.29 6.58
CA ALA A 175 -23.49 9.57 8.00
C ALA A 175 -22.29 10.36 8.57
N ALA A 176 -21.08 9.93 8.24
CA ALA A 176 -19.83 10.58 8.67
C ALA A 176 -19.74 12.04 8.19
N LEU A 177 -20.07 12.29 6.91
CA LEU A 177 -20.06 13.63 6.33
C LEU A 177 -21.11 14.55 6.94
N ALA A 178 -22.32 14.03 7.20
CA ALA A 178 -23.39 14.80 7.84
C ALA A 178 -22.96 15.29 9.22
N GLU A 179 -22.44 14.39 10.06
CA GLU A 179 -21.96 14.71 11.41
C GLU A 179 -20.73 15.62 11.39
N LEU A 180 -19.82 15.45 10.43
CA LEU A 180 -18.66 16.33 10.27
C LEU A 180 -19.05 17.76 9.89
N LEU A 181 -20.04 17.94 9.00
CA LEU A 181 -20.52 19.26 8.60
C LEU A 181 -21.21 20.02 9.74
N VAL A 182 -21.78 19.32 10.72
CA VAL A 182 -22.30 19.94 11.96
C VAL A 182 -21.16 20.50 12.81
N GLN A 183 -20.04 19.79 12.89
CA GLN A 183 -18.88 20.19 13.69
C GLN A 183 -18.10 21.33 13.04
N LYS A 184 -17.89 21.25 11.72
CA LYS A 184 -17.14 22.23 10.94
C LYS A 184 -17.65 22.27 9.51
N GLU A 185 -18.06 23.44 9.07
CA GLU A 185 -18.49 23.63 7.69
C GLU A 185 -17.26 23.71 6.76
N GLU A 186 -17.02 22.66 5.98
CA GLU A 186 -16.01 22.61 4.93
C GLU A 186 -16.64 22.41 3.56
N ASN A 187 -16.27 23.27 2.61
CA ASN A 187 -16.77 23.20 1.23
C ASN A 187 -16.45 21.87 0.55
N SER A 188 -15.27 21.29 0.82
CA SER A 188 -14.85 19.99 0.29
C SER A 188 -15.79 18.86 0.71
N TRP A 189 -16.13 18.80 2.00
CA TRP A 189 -17.05 17.80 2.56
C TRP A 189 -18.47 18.00 2.04
N ARG A 190 -18.91 19.27 1.92
CA ARG A 190 -20.22 19.60 1.35
C ARG A 190 -20.34 19.17 -0.11
N ILE A 191 -19.32 19.42 -0.93
CA ILE A 191 -19.27 18.96 -2.33
C ILE A 191 -19.33 17.43 -2.40
N MET A 192 -18.57 16.73 -1.54
CA MET A 192 -18.57 15.27 -1.52
C MET A 192 -19.93 14.70 -1.13
N LEU A 193 -20.56 15.26 -0.11
CA LEU A 193 -21.91 14.87 0.34
C LEU A 193 -22.96 15.15 -0.76
N MET A 194 -22.90 16.29 -1.44
CA MET A 194 -23.77 16.59 -2.58
C MET A 194 -23.56 15.64 -3.75
N THR A 195 -22.30 15.30 -4.06
CA THR A 195 -21.96 14.34 -5.12
C THR A 195 -22.54 12.95 -4.82
N MET A 196 -22.47 12.52 -3.55
CA MET A 196 -23.08 11.27 -3.10
C MET A 196 -24.61 11.30 -3.20
N PHE A 197 -25.25 12.41 -2.84
CA PHE A 197 -26.70 12.56 -2.99
C PHE A 197 -27.17 12.52 -4.44
N ILE A 198 -26.45 13.20 -5.35
CA ILE A 198 -26.76 13.17 -6.79
C ILE A 198 -26.63 11.74 -7.32
N SER A 199 -25.63 11.01 -6.87
CA SER A 199 -25.38 9.63 -7.32
C SER A 199 -26.41 8.64 -6.76
N GLN A 200 -26.82 8.80 -5.49
CA GLN A 200 -27.63 7.82 -4.76
C GLN A 200 -28.62 8.52 -3.79
N PRO A 201 -29.71 9.12 -4.29
CA PRO A 201 -30.62 9.93 -3.46
C PRO A 201 -31.39 9.11 -2.41
N ALA A 202 -31.66 7.82 -2.67
CA ALA A 202 -32.39 6.93 -1.76
C ALA A 202 -31.64 6.60 -0.45
N LEU A 203 -30.32 6.82 -0.39
CA LEU A 203 -29.53 6.55 0.81
C LEU A 203 -29.86 7.50 1.96
N ALA A 204 -30.31 8.71 1.65
CA ALA A 204 -30.64 9.73 2.64
C ALA A 204 -31.62 9.20 3.68
N GLU A 205 -32.73 8.65 3.19
CA GLU A 205 -33.85 8.19 4.03
C GLU A 205 -33.45 7.02 4.91
N GLN A 206 -32.57 6.16 4.42
CA GLN A 206 -32.07 5.02 5.17
C GLN A 206 -31.16 5.43 6.33
N VAL A 207 -30.40 6.53 6.18
CA VAL A 207 -29.41 6.96 7.17
C VAL A 207 -30.00 7.90 8.23
N ILE A 208 -31.10 8.61 7.93
CA ILE A 208 -31.78 9.54 8.86
C ILE A 208 -32.01 8.96 10.28
N PRO A 209 -32.45 7.69 10.46
CA PRO A 209 -32.70 7.13 11.80
C PRO A 209 -31.45 7.03 12.68
N TRP A 210 -30.25 7.02 12.10
CA TRP A 210 -28.99 6.82 12.80
C TRP A 210 -28.19 8.11 12.99
N LEU A 211 -28.77 9.26 12.66
CA LEU A 211 -28.12 10.55 12.69
C LEU A 211 -28.60 11.42 13.85
N SER A 212 -27.73 12.34 14.28
CA SER A 212 -28.10 13.39 15.19
C SER A 212 -29.12 14.36 14.55
N THR A 213 -30.00 14.94 15.35
CA THR A 213 -30.96 15.96 14.92
C THR A 213 -30.33 17.09 14.08
N PRO A 214 -29.15 17.66 14.45
CA PRO A 214 -28.51 18.67 13.61
C PRO A 214 -27.97 18.10 12.29
N ALA A 215 -27.44 16.87 12.28
CA ALA A 215 -26.96 16.23 11.04
C ALA A 215 -28.12 15.97 10.06
N VAL A 216 -29.30 15.59 10.56
CA VAL A 216 -30.52 15.47 9.75
C VAL A 216 -30.92 16.82 9.14
N ALA A 217 -30.78 17.93 9.87
CA ALA A 217 -31.05 19.26 9.33
C ALA A 217 -30.09 19.64 8.20
N VAL A 218 -28.80 19.29 8.33
CA VAL A 218 -27.80 19.47 7.25
C VAL A 218 -28.19 18.65 6.01
N LEU A 219 -28.55 17.38 6.18
CA LEU A 219 -28.98 16.56 5.05
C LEU A 219 -30.23 17.12 4.36
N LYS A 220 -31.24 17.54 5.11
CA LYS A 220 -32.46 18.16 4.56
C LYS A 220 -32.16 19.48 3.84
N SER A 221 -31.23 20.29 4.37
CA SER A 221 -30.77 21.51 3.71
C SER A 221 -30.09 21.20 2.37
N CYS A 222 -29.20 20.21 2.33
CA CYS A 222 -28.55 19.75 1.10
C CYS A 222 -29.55 19.16 0.09
N GLN A 223 -30.53 18.38 0.55
CA GLN A 223 -31.63 17.90 -0.30
C GLN A 223 -32.44 19.07 -0.86
N HIS A 224 -32.81 20.05 -0.04
CA HIS A 224 -33.55 21.21 -0.50
C HIS A 224 -32.76 22.00 -1.55
N GLN A 225 -31.44 22.17 -1.38
CA GLN A 225 -30.56 22.79 -2.39
C GLN A 225 -30.54 22.05 -3.73
N LEU A 226 -30.70 20.71 -3.74
CA LEU A 226 -30.83 19.94 -4.97
C LEU A 226 -32.20 20.08 -5.63
N THR A 227 -33.26 20.21 -4.84
CA THR A 227 -34.64 20.34 -5.34
C THR A 227 -35.03 21.79 -5.67
N GLN A 228 -34.22 22.77 -5.26
CA GLN A 228 -34.48 24.15 -5.64
C GLN A 228 -34.41 24.26 -7.17
N PRO A 229 -35.44 24.83 -7.82
CA PRO A 229 -35.43 25.05 -9.26
C PRO A 229 -34.36 26.10 -9.58
N SER A 230 -33.15 25.65 -9.84
CA SER A 230 -32.14 26.43 -10.53
C SER A 230 -32.61 26.67 -11.96
N ASN A 231 -32.43 27.89 -12.45
CA ASN A 231 -32.68 28.28 -13.84
C ASN A 231 -31.71 27.53 -14.77
N HIS A 232 -31.92 26.24 -14.96
CA HIS A 232 -31.27 25.45 -15.98
C HIS A 232 -32.05 25.60 -17.27
N ALA A 233 -31.35 25.85 -18.37
CA ALA A 233 -31.96 25.80 -19.69
C ALA A 233 -32.52 24.37 -19.89
N SER A 234 -33.82 24.25 -20.13
CA SER A 234 -34.43 22.99 -20.53
C SER A 234 -33.84 22.51 -21.85
N ALA A 235 -33.97 21.22 -22.16
CA ALA A 235 -33.54 20.68 -23.45
C ALA A 235 -34.14 21.45 -24.65
N ASP A 236 -35.31 22.06 -24.46
CA ASP A 236 -35.99 22.89 -25.47
C ASP A 236 -35.34 24.27 -25.67
N LEU A 237 -34.59 24.77 -24.68
CA LEU A 237 -33.86 26.04 -24.72
C LEU A 237 -32.39 25.87 -25.15
N LEU A 238 -31.91 24.63 -25.24
CA LEU A 238 -30.53 24.32 -25.61
C LEU A 238 -30.42 24.08 -27.12
N PRO A 239 -29.36 24.58 -27.79
CA PRO A 239 -29.11 24.28 -29.20
C PRO A 239 -29.03 22.77 -29.44
N ALA A 240 -29.54 22.30 -30.58
CA ALA A 240 -29.59 20.87 -30.93
C ALA A 240 -28.23 20.15 -30.84
N ILE A 241 -27.11 20.87 -30.99
CA ILE A 241 -25.75 20.33 -30.86
C ILE A 241 -25.39 19.92 -29.42
N VAL A 242 -26.03 20.52 -28.42
CA VAL A 242 -25.83 20.20 -26.99
C VAL A 242 -26.79 19.11 -26.54
N VAL A 243 -28.02 19.14 -27.07
CA VAL A 243 -29.08 18.15 -26.79
C VAL A 243 -28.79 16.81 -27.48
N SER A 244 -28.18 16.84 -28.66
CA SER A 244 -27.80 15.66 -29.44
C SER A 244 -26.40 15.84 -30.02
N PRO A 245 -25.35 15.68 -29.19
CA PRO A 245 -24.00 15.94 -29.65
C PRO A 245 -23.57 14.90 -30.69
N PRO A 246 -23.09 15.35 -31.86
CA PRO A 246 -22.71 14.44 -32.95
C PRO A 246 -21.51 13.54 -32.59
N TRP A 247 -20.79 13.84 -31.50
CA TRP A 247 -19.68 13.01 -30.97
C TRP A 247 -20.12 11.92 -29.98
N ILE A 248 -21.35 11.97 -29.44
CA ILE A 248 -21.92 10.87 -28.63
C ILE A 248 -22.50 9.77 -29.54
N SER A 249 -22.92 10.16 -30.74
CA SER A 249 -23.31 9.22 -31.79
C SER A 249 -22.10 8.36 -32.16
N LYS A 250 -22.09 7.09 -31.74
CA LYS A 250 -21.07 6.12 -32.15
C LYS A 250 -21.04 6.07 -33.68
N LYS A 251 -20.11 6.78 -34.32
CA LYS A 251 -19.85 6.60 -35.74
C LYS A 251 -19.59 5.11 -35.96
N LYS A 252 -20.36 4.45 -36.84
CA LYS A 252 -19.96 3.15 -37.39
C LYS A 252 -18.50 3.31 -37.83
N LYS A 253 -17.60 2.45 -37.33
CA LYS A 253 -16.22 2.42 -37.77
C LYS A 253 -16.24 2.17 -39.29
N SER A 254 -16.19 3.24 -40.07
CA SER A 254 -15.76 3.14 -41.46
C SER A 254 -14.36 2.53 -41.42
N PRO A 255 -14.08 1.45 -42.17
CA PRO A 255 -12.74 0.90 -42.21
C PRO A 255 -11.81 2.04 -42.60
N ILE A 256 -10.87 2.35 -41.71
CA ILE A 256 -9.82 3.33 -41.98
C ILE A 256 -9.13 2.77 -43.23
N PRO A 257 -9.14 3.47 -44.38
CA PRO A 257 -8.33 3.03 -45.50
C PRO A 257 -6.89 3.05 -44.99
N VAL A 258 -6.30 1.87 -44.90
CA VAL A 258 -4.88 1.72 -44.59
C VAL A 258 -4.15 2.56 -45.63
N LEU A 259 -3.55 3.66 -45.19
CA LEU A 259 -2.65 4.43 -46.02
C LEU A 259 -1.43 3.54 -46.26
N ASP A 260 -1.42 2.88 -47.42
CA ASP A 260 -0.31 2.06 -47.90
C ASP A 260 0.81 3.00 -48.38
N LEU A 261 1.47 3.63 -47.41
CA LEU A 261 2.65 4.43 -47.66
C LEU A 261 3.84 3.48 -47.65
N ALA A 262 4.50 3.34 -48.81
CA ALA A 262 5.78 2.65 -48.89
C ALA A 262 6.75 3.31 -47.87
N PRO A 263 7.37 2.54 -46.97
CA PRO A 263 8.28 3.09 -45.98
C PRO A 263 9.43 3.79 -46.71
N LEU A 264 9.59 5.09 -46.46
CA LEU A 264 10.70 5.87 -46.96
C LEU A 264 11.97 5.32 -46.31
N GLY A 265 12.91 4.80 -47.11
CA GLY A 265 14.20 4.32 -46.63
C GLY A 265 15.03 5.47 -46.08
N ILE A 266 14.99 5.68 -44.77
CA ILE A 266 15.85 6.64 -44.08
C ILE A 266 17.13 5.88 -43.70
N GLU A 267 18.29 6.36 -44.14
CA GLU A 267 19.56 5.82 -43.68
C GLU A 267 19.71 6.05 -42.16
N PRO A 268 20.16 5.05 -41.38
CA PRO A 268 20.27 5.18 -39.94
C PRO A 268 21.38 6.17 -39.58
N ILE A 269 21.00 7.40 -39.25
CA ILE A 269 21.92 8.40 -38.71
C ILE A 269 22.19 8.04 -37.24
N CYS A 270 23.29 7.34 -36.99
CA CYS A 270 23.77 7.07 -35.63
C CYS A 270 24.37 8.36 -35.04
N TYR A 271 23.58 9.13 -34.27
CA TYR A 271 24.02 10.37 -33.60
C TYR A 271 24.92 10.18 -32.37
N LEU A 272 25.38 8.97 -32.08
CA LEU A 272 26.17 8.69 -30.89
C LEU A 272 27.65 8.53 -31.25
N THR A 273 28.37 9.65 -31.28
CA THR A 273 29.83 9.63 -31.22
C THR A 273 30.30 9.10 -29.86
N GLU A 274 31.48 8.48 -29.84
CA GLU A 274 32.06 7.84 -28.65
C GLU A 274 32.19 8.80 -27.47
N GLU A 275 32.45 10.08 -27.75
CA GLU A 275 32.52 11.16 -26.76
C GLU A 275 31.17 11.47 -26.11
N ILE A 276 30.08 11.50 -26.87
CA ILE A 276 28.73 11.72 -26.34
C ILE A 276 28.33 10.52 -25.47
N SER A 277 28.63 9.30 -25.92
CA SER A 277 28.43 8.07 -25.14
C SER A 277 29.15 8.16 -23.78
N ASN A 278 30.42 8.54 -23.77
CA ASN A 278 31.24 8.66 -22.57
C ASN A 278 30.76 9.77 -21.62
N GLN A 279 30.30 10.91 -22.14
CA GLN A 279 29.71 11.98 -21.33
C GLN A 279 28.42 11.55 -20.63
N LEU A 280 27.62 10.72 -21.29
CA LEU A 280 26.35 10.24 -20.75
C LEU A 280 26.54 9.08 -19.77
N LEU A 281 27.56 8.24 -20.00
CA LEU A 281 28.08 7.27 -19.05
C LEU A 281 28.52 7.93 -17.73
N ALA A 282 29.23 9.05 -17.81
CA ALA A 282 29.63 9.82 -16.63
C ALA A 282 28.43 10.44 -15.89
N LYS A 283 27.38 10.86 -16.62
CA LYS A 283 26.16 11.45 -16.05
C LYS A 283 25.27 10.45 -15.33
N TYR A 284 25.21 9.20 -15.79
CA TYR A 284 24.40 8.14 -15.20
C TYR A 284 25.28 7.15 -14.42
N ILE A 285 25.68 7.54 -13.20
CA ILE A 285 26.55 6.79 -12.27
C ILE A 285 26.13 5.32 -12.08
N TRP A 286 24.83 5.02 -12.18
CA TRP A 286 24.33 3.64 -12.08
C TRP A 286 24.77 2.77 -13.27
N TYR A 287 24.82 3.33 -14.49
CA TYR A 287 25.15 2.64 -15.73
C TYR A 287 26.66 2.43 -15.89
N SER A 288 27.48 3.42 -15.51
CA SER A 288 28.95 3.27 -15.48
C SER A 288 29.41 2.18 -14.49
N LYS A 289 28.67 2.01 -13.37
CA LYS A 289 28.90 0.93 -12.41
C LYS A 289 28.56 -0.46 -12.97
N HIS A 290 27.61 -0.59 -13.89
CA HIS A 290 27.33 -1.87 -14.53
C HIS A 290 28.39 -2.23 -15.59
N ILE A 291 28.94 -1.24 -16.30
CA ILE A 291 29.96 -1.43 -17.33
C ILE A 291 31.31 -1.82 -16.74
N THR A 292 31.79 -1.07 -15.74
CA THR A 292 33.03 -1.39 -15.02
C THR A 292 32.99 -2.81 -14.44
N VAL A 293 31.87 -3.15 -13.80
CA VAL A 293 31.64 -4.48 -13.24
C VAL A 293 31.55 -5.58 -14.32
N SER A 294 30.99 -5.29 -15.50
CA SER A 294 30.92 -6.27 -16.59
C SER A 294 32.29 -6.62 -17.21
N HIS A 295 33.25 -5.70 -17.15
CA HIS A 295 34.61 -5.94 -17.67
C HIS A 295 35.55 -6.61 -16.65
N GLU A 296 35.24 -6.53 -15.35
CA GLU A 296 36.10 -7.05 -14.27
C GLU A 296 35.59 -8.37 -13.66
N GLU A 297 34.33 -8.77 -13.89
CA GLU A 297 33.72 -9.97 -13.30
C GLU A 297 33.89 -11.24 -14.18
N SER A 298 34.00 -12.40 -13.51
CA SER A 298 33.94 -13.72 -14.17
C SER A 298 32.58 -13.95 -14.84
N THR A 299 32.57 -14.69 -15.97
CA THR A 299 31.36 -15.07 -16.72
C THR A 299 30.24 -15.66 -15.85
N THR A 300 30.62 -16.41 -14.81
CA THR A 300 29.71 -16.96 -13.78
C THR A 300 28.95 -15.89 -12.98
N ASN A 301 29.60 -14.78 -12.63
CA ASN A 301 28.97 -13.69 -11.90
C ASN A 301 28.09 -12.83 -12.82
N LEU A 302 28.53 -12.64 -14.08
CA LEU A 302 27.74 -11.98 -15.12
C LEU A 302 26.40 -12.69 -15.33
N LEU A 303 26.43 -14.02 -15.51
CA LEU A 303 25.23 -14.86 -15.67
C LEU A 303 24.32 -14.81 -14.43
N ALA A 304 24.90 -14.85 -13.22
CA ALA A 304 24.13 -14.72 -11.98
C ALA A 304 23.35 -13.39 -11.91
N ARG A 305 23.97 -12.28 -12.36
CA ARG A 305 23.33 -10.94 -12.41
C ARG A 305 22.29 -10.81 -13.51
N MET A 306 22.43 -11.56 -14.60
CA MET A 306 21.42 -11.68 -15.67
C MET A 306 20.21 -12.53 -15.26
N GLY A 307 20.27 -13.19 -14.09
CA GLY A 307 19.13 -13.90 -13.51
C GLY A 307 19.32 -15.41 -13.41
N PHE A 308 20.45 -15.96 -13.89
CA PHE A 308 20.85 -17.38 -13.71
C PHE A 308 21.37 -17.63 -12.29
N GLN A 309 20.55 -17.32 -11.28
CA GLN A 309 20.81 -17.69 -9.89
C GLN A 309 19.54 -18.25 -9.27
N ARG A 310 19.70 -19.26 -8.41
CA ARG A 310 18.58 -19.83 -7.65
C ARG A 310 18.87 -19.73 -6.15
N ARG A 311 17.82 -19.41 -5.38
CA ARG A 311 17.89 -19.41 -3.92
C ARG A 311 17.40 -20.76 -3.38
N ILE A 312 18.27 -21.50 -2.73
CA ILE A 312 17.93 -22.77 -2.06
C ILE A 312 18.42 -22.67 -0.61
N ALA A 313 17.55 -22.97 0.36
CA ALA A 313 17.88 -22.99 1.79
C ALA A 313 18.63 -21.74 2.32
N GLY A 314 18.32 -20.55 1.77
CA GLY A 314 18.91 -19.29 2.21
C GLY A 314 20.24 -18.90 1.55
N THR A 315 20.86 -19.78 0.76
CA THR A 315 22.07 -19.49 -0.02
C THR A 315 21.77 -19.31 -1.51
N TYR A 316 22.56 -18.45 -2.17
CA TYR A 316 22.48 -18.25 -3.62
C TYR A 316 23.42 -19.23 -4.31
N ILE A 317 22.85 -20.04 -5.21
CA ILE A 317 23.62 -20.94 -6.07
C ILE A 317 23.86 -20.20 -7.39
N LYS A 318 25.13 -20.10 -7.78
CA LYS A 318 25.58 -19.49 -9.05
C LYS A 318 25.15 -20.35 -10.25
N ALA A 319 25.24 -19.77 -11.44
CA ALA A 319 24.93 -20.45 -12.70
C ALA A 319 25.68 -21.80 -12.81
N PRO A 320 25.02 -22.89 -13.25
CA PRO A 320 25.67 -24.17 -13.55
C PRO A 320 26.80 -24.02 -14.59
N GLU A 321 27.82 -24.88 -14.54
CA GLU A 321 28.91 -24.90 -15.54
C GLU A 321 28.37 -25.06 -16.96
N ALA A 322 27.31 -25.85 -17.15
CA ALA A 322 26.63 -26.01 -18.44
C ALA A 322 26.09 -24.68 -19.03
N VAL A 323 25.66 -23.74 -18.18
CA VAL A 323 25.19 -22.41 -18.61
C VAL A 323 26.37 -21.52 -19.01
N VAL A 324 27.51 -21.68 -18.34
CA VAL A 324 28.75 -20.97 -18.68
C VAL A 324 29.30 -21.48 -20.01
N GLU A 325 29.29 -22.78 -20.24
CA GLU A 325 29.70 -23.39 -21.51
C GLU A 325 28.74 -23.02 -22.65
N ALA A 326 27.42 -23.07 -22.42
CA ALA A 326 26.43 -22.62 -23.40
C ALA A 326 26.58 -21.12 -23.74
N TRP A 327 26.96 -20.30 -22.75
CA TRP A 327 27.27 -18.88 -22.97
C TRP A 327 28.53 -18.68 -23.81
N LEU A 328 29.60 -19.41 -23.52
CA LEU A 328 30.87 -19.32 -24.26
C LEU A 328 30.77 -19.88 -25.69
N ASN A 329 29.90 -20.87 -25.90
CA ASN A 329 29.67 -21.51 -27.20
C ASN A 329 28.54 -20.85 -28.01
N GLU A 330 27.96 -19.74 -27.52
CA GLU A 330 26.83 -19.05 -28.16
C GLU A 330 25.62 -19.97 -28.43
N ASP A 331 25.43 -21.00 -27.61
CA ASP A 331 24.29 -21.91 -27.71
C ASP A 331 23.08 -21.36 -26.94
N TYR A 332 22.38 -20.44 -27.61
CA TYR A 332 21.21 -19.76 -27.08
C TYR A 332 20.02 -20.69 -26.83
N SER A 333 19.94 -21.81 -27.54
CA SER A 333 18.86 -22.78 -27.38
C SER A 333 18.95 -23.46 -26.01
N THR A 334 20.17 -23.85 -25.63
CA THR A 334 20.50 -24.44 -24.34
C THR A 334 20.39 -23.41 -23.21
N LEU A 335 20.81 -22.15 -23.44
CA LEU A 335 20.62 -21.07 -22.46
C LEU A 335 19.14 -20.81 -22.14
N LEU A 336 18.26 -20.83 -23.14
CA LEU A 336 16.82 -20.64 -22.95
C LEU A 336 16.17 -21.79 -22.18
N SER A 337 16.55 -23.04 -22.47
CA SER A 337 16.06 -24.19 -21.71
C SER A 337 16.54 -24.16 -20.26
N GLU A 338 17.80 -23.83 -20.04
CA GLU A 338 18.38 -23.72 -18.70
C GLU A 338 17.78 -22.54 -17.92
N PHE A 339 17.51 -21.41 -18.55
CA PHE A 339 16.88 -20.26 -17.88
C PHE A 339 15.46 -20.59 -17.38
N LYS A 340 14.68 -21.37 -18.15
CA LYS A 340 13.35 -21.83 -17.72
C LYS A 340 13.42 -22.67 -16.44
N VAL A 341 14.48 -23.47 -16.29
CA VAL A 341 14.69 -24.36 -15.15
C VAL A 341 15.42 -23.67 -13.98
N PHE A 342 16.31 -22.73 -14.29
CA PHE A 342 17.26 -22.11 -13.37
C PHE A 342 17.25 -20.58 -13.50
N HIS A 343 16.23 -19.94 -12.91
CA HIS A 343 16.15 -18.48 -12.80
C HIS A 343 15.80 -18.02 -11.38
N SER A 344 16.11 -16.76 -11.08
CA SER A 344 15.72 -16.12 -9.82
C SER A 344 14.20 -15.87 -9.80
N PRO A 345 13.47 -16.25 -8.73
CA PRO A 345 12.02 -16.10 -8.65
C PRO A 345 11.55 -14.63 -8.61
N THR A 346 12.47 -13.70 -8.31
CA THR A 346 12.19 -12.27 -8.23
C THR A 346 12.92 -11.53 -9.36
N GLY A 347 12.17 -11.19 -10.41
CA GLY A 347 12.68 -10.47 -11.59
C GLY A 347 13.31 -9.11 -11.28
N HIS A 348 12.94 -8.48 -10.15
CA HIS A 348 13.51 -7.21 -9.68
C HIS A 348 15.04 -7.20 -9.51
N TYR A 349 15.66 -8.35 -9.32
CA TYR A 349 17.10 -8.48 -9.16
C TYR A 349 17.83 -8.71 -10.48
N TRP A 350 17.12 -8.90 -11.60
CA TRP A 350 17.74 -9.11 -12.90
C TRP A 350 18.30 -7.78 -13.40
N GLN A 351 19.62 -7.74 -13.60
CA GLN A 351 20.32 -6.56 -14.09
C GLN A 351 20.48 -6.65 -15.61
N LEU A 352 19.34 -6.74 -16.31
CA LEU A 352 19.29 -6.89 -17.78
C LEU A 352 19.96 -5.73 -18.55
N GLY A 353 20.26 -4.62 -17.88
CA GLY A 353 21.07 -3.52 -18.44
C GLY A 353 22.54 -3.87 -18.69
N ILE A 354 23.00 -5.09 -18.32
CA ILE A 354 24.32 -5.61 -18.69
C ILE A 354 24.34 -6.08 -20.16
N LEU A 355 23.18 -6.46 -20.74
CA LEU A 355 23.12 -6.93 -22.13
C LEU A 355 23.59 -5.86 -23.14
N THR A 356 23.52 -4.58 -22.77
CA THR A 356 23.97 -3.47 -23.62
C THR A 356 25.50 -3.32 -23.66
N THR A 357 26.24 -4.05 -22.83
CA THR A 357 27.71 -4.02 -22.78
C THR A 357 28.35 -5.18 -23.55
N LEU A 358 27.53 -6.09 -24.08
CA LEU A 358 27.99 -7.25 -24.85
C LEU A 358 28.31 -6.89 -26.30
N PRO A 359 29.29 -7.59 -26.93
CA PRO A 359 29.63 -7.38 -28.33
C PRO A 359 28.42 -7.63 -29.25
N LEU A 360 28.34 -6.84 -30.33
CA LEU A 360 27.21 -6.75 -31.26
C LEU A 360 26.74 -8.10 -31.82
N GLU A 361 27.66 -9.04 -32.01
CA GLU A 361 27.38 -10.40 -32.53
C GLU A 361 26.52 -11.22 -31.56
N ALA A 362 26.65 -11.01 -30.24
CA ALA A 362 25.82 -11.63 -29.20
C ALA A 362 24.48 -10.89 -28.96
N GLY A 363 24.32 -9.69 -29.52
CA GLY A 363 23.16 -8.82 -29.33
C GLY A 363 21.96 -9.15 -30.22
N GLU A 364 22.18 -9.74 -31.40
CA GLU A 364 21.08 -10.10 -32.31
C GLU A 364 20.31 -11.35 -31.86
N SER A 365 21.01 -12.30 -31.24
CA SER A 365 20.51 -13.57 -30.70
C SER A 365 19.78 -13.43 -29.36
N SER A 366 20.08 -12.39 -28.57
CA SER A 366 19.44 -12.13 -27.26
C SER A 366 18.06 -11.45 -27.34
N LYS A 367 17.59 -11.10 -28.55
CA LYS A 367 16.26 -10.53 -28.80
C LYS A 367 15.09 -11.45 -28.42
N SER A 368 15.33 -12.76 -28.24
CA SER A 368 14.29 -13.78 -28.00
C SER A 368 14.05 -14.14 -26.53
N MET A 369 14.72 -13.48 -25.59
CA MET A 369 14.65 -13.85 -24.18
C MET A 369 13.36 -13.29 -23.54
N GLU A 370 12.20 -13.93 -23.72
CA GLU A 370 10.93 -13.43 -23.18
C GLU A 370 10.87 -13.49 -21.64
N CYS A 371 10.44 -12.40 -21.00
CA CYS A 371 10.26 -12.32 -19.55
C CYS A 371 8.87 -12.88 -19.17
N PRO A 372 8.78 -13.96 -18.36
CA PRO A 372 7.50 -14.62 -18.05
C PRO A 372 6.61 -13.86 -17.05
N TYR A 373 7.00 -12.66 -16.59
CA TYR A 373 6.25 -11.88 -15.60
C TYR A 373 5.80 -10.52 -16.17
N SER A 374 4.58 -10.11 -15.82
CA SER A 374 4.06 -8.76 -16.14
C SER A 374 4.97 -7.68 -15.57
N ILE A 375 5.64 -6.96 -16.47
CA ILE A 375 6.58 -5.88 -16.18
C ILE A 375 5.79 -4.61 -15.76
N SER A 376 5.13 -4.65 -14.61
CA SER A 376 4.33 -3.52 -14.10
C SER A 376 5.18 -2.40 -13.49
N THR A 377 6.44 -2.67 -13.16
CA THR A 377 7.34 -1.73 -12.45
C THR A 377 8.56 -1.27 -13.25
N TYR A 378 8.88 -1.86 -14.41
CA TYR A 378 10.02 -1.40 -15.23
C TYR A 378 9.66 -0.40 -16.34
N ARG A 379 8.41 0.08 -16.44
CA ARG A 379 8.05 1.07 -17.47
C ARG A 379 8.93 2.33 -17.46
N TYR A 380 9.49 2.70 -16.31
CA TYR A 380 10.41 3.85 -16.20
C TYR A 380 11.85 3.52 -16.63
N ARG A 381 12.38 2.33 -16.30
CA ARG A 381 13.77 1.95 -16.65
C ARG A 381 13.91 1.45 -18.10
N ILE A 382 12.92 0.72 -18.61
CA ILE A 382 12.93 0.20 -19.98
C ILE A 382 12.79 1.33 -21.00
N ARG A 383 11.94 2.33 -20.73
CA ARG A 383 11.80 3.51 -21.61
C ARG A 383 13.13 4.24 -21.84
N HIS A 384 13.97 4.33 -20.81
CA HIS A 384 15.30 4.93 -20.95
C HIS A 384 16.24 4.04 -21.79
N VAL A 385 16.24 2.71 -21.62
CA VAL A 385 17.09 1.81 -22.44
C VAL A 385 16.70 1.83 -23.93
N THR A 386 15.41 1.85 -24.26
CA THR A 386 14.93 2.02 -25.65
C THR A 386 15.25 3.39 -26.24
N PHE A 387 15.39 4.42 -25.40
CA PHE A 387 15.73 5.77 -25.84
C PHE A 387 17.23 5.90 -26.16
N TRP A 388 18.08 5.13 -25.48
CA TRP A 388 19.53 5.14 -25.63
C TRP A 388 20.07 4.13 -26.64
N THR A 389 19.31 3.09 -26.95
CA THR A 389 19.66 2.11 -27.96
C THR A 389 18.41 1.77 -28.79
N GLN A 390 18.41 2.13 -30.07
CA GLN A 390 17.40 1.67 -31.04
C GLN A 390 17.46 0.14 -31.28
N ARG A 391 18.17 -0.62 -30.45
CA ARG A 391 18.65 -1.98 -30.75
C ARG A 391 17.85 -3.12 -30.09
N PHE A 392 16.96 -2.83 -29.13
CA PHE A 392 16.15 -3.86 -28.47
C PHE A 392 14.68 -3.44 -28.32
N THR A 393 13.80 -4.09 -29.09
CA THR A 393 12.35 -4.05 -28.91
C THR A 393 11.91 -5.31 -28.16
N TRP A 394 11.46 -5.15 -26.92
CA TRP A 394 10.84 -6.22 -26.16
C TRP A 394 9.34 -6.28 -26.51
N PHE A 395 8.90 -7.40 -27.07
CA PHE A 395 7.48 -7.68 -27.23
C PHE A 395 6.87 -7.99 -25.86
N SER A 396 5.71 -7.39 -25.59
CA SER A 396 4.93 -7.51 -24.34
C SER A 396 3.89 -8.60 -24.40
#